data_AF-A0AAT9HK93-F1
#
_entry.id   AF-A0AAT9HK93-F1
#
_cell.length_a   1.000
_cell.length_b   1.000
_cell.length_c   1.000
_cell.angle_alpha   90.00
_cell.angle_beta   90.00
_cell.angle_gamma   90.00
#
_symmetry.space_group_name_H-M   'P 1'
#
loop_
_entity.id
_entity.type
_entity.pdbx_description
1 polymer ?
#
loop_
_entity_poly.entity_id
_entity_poly.type
_entity_poly.pdbx_seq_one_letter_code
_entity_poly.pdbx_strand_id
1 'polypeptide(L)'
;MLFVNGYYVEQISGLSRPESAAVLEMLLEQATRPEYTVRFRWEPGSVAFWDNRATIHLAPGDTAHLDHPRTMHRVMLTGDVPVGVDGRPSLPLTGTAPGRW
;
A
#
# COMPACT_ATOMS: atom_id res chain seq x y z
N MET A 1 13.84 2.01 -1.14
CA MET A 1 12.40 2.14 -0.85
C MET A 1 11.64 1.71 -2.10
N LEU A 2 10.62 0.86 -1.96
CA LEU A 2 9.78 0.40 -3.07
C LEU A 2 8.38 1.01 -2.92
N PHE A 3 7.90 1.71 -3.94
CA PHE A 3 6.57 2.32 -3.96
C PHE A 3 5.67 1.54 -4.91
N VAL A 4 5.10 0.45 -4.40
CA VAL A 4 4.26 -0.49 -5.17
C VAL A 4 3.05 -0.88 -4.33
N ASN A 5 1.96 -1.25 -4.98
CA ASN A 5 0.78 -1.77 -4.32
C ASN A 5 0.05 -2.75 -5.26
N GLY A 6 -0.27 -3.95 -4.77
CA GLY A 6 -0.91 -4.99 -5.57
C GLY A 6 -2.40 -4.77 -5.88
N TYR A 7 -3.00 -3.72 -5.34
CA TYR A 7 -4.41 -3.38 -5.53
C TYR A 7 -4.62 -2.19 -6.47
N TYR A 8 -3.71 -1.20 -6.47
CA TYR A 8 -3.89 0.06 -7.21
C TYR A 8 -3.02 0.21 -8.47
N VAL A 9 -1.93 -0.54 -8.60
CA VAL A 9 -1.02 -0.40 -9.75
C VAL A 9 -1.59 -1.15 -10.95
N GLU A 10 -1.80 -0.45 -12.07
CA GLU A 10 -2.28 -1.06 -13.32
C GLU A 10 -1.12 -1.58 -14.19
N GLN A 11 -0.12 -0.73 -14.46
CA GLN A 11 0.94 -1.03 -15.41
C GLN A 11 2.18 -0.16 -15.16
N ILE A 12 3.36 -0.70 -15.46
CA ILE A 12 4.64 0.01 -15.51
C ILE A 12 4.78 0.69 -16.89
N SER A 13 4.99 2.00 -16.89
CA SER A 13 5.17 2.78 -18.11
C SER A 13 6.33 2.24 -18.95
N GLY A 14 6.10 2.08 -20.25
CA GLY A 14 7.12 1.61 -21.21
C GLY A 14 7.23 0.08 -21.34
N LEU A 15 6.53 -0.70 -20.51
CA LEU A 15 6.44 -2.15 -20.65
C LEU A 15 5.11 -2.56 -21.27
N SER A 16 5.06 -3.68 -21.99
CA SER A 16 3.79 -4.30 -22.37
C SER A 16 3.05 -4.83 -21.13
N ARG A 17 1.74 -5.12 -21.26
CA ARG A 17 0.95 -5.65 -20.12
C ARG A 17 1.53 -6.95 -19.55
N PRO A 18 1.93 -7.96 -20.36
CA PRO A 18 2.54 -9.19 -19.83
C PRO A 18 3.86 -8.95 -19.11
N GLU A 19 4.75 -8.12 -19.69
CA GLU A 19 6.03 -7.79 -19.06
C GLU A 19 5.85 -7.04 -17.74
N SER A 20 4.94 -6.05 -17.73
CA SER A 20 4.60 -5.31 -16.52
C SER A 20 4.05 -6.22 -15.44
N ALA A 21 3.15 -7.16 -15.79
CA ALA A 21 2.58 -8.08 -14.83
C ALA A 21 3.66 -8.94 -14.15
N ALA A 22 4.57 -9.51 -14.94
CA ALA A 22 5.67 -10.33 -14.42
C ALA A 22 6.60 -9.55 -13.49
N VAL A 23 6.95 -8.30 -13.84
CA VAL A 23 7.79 -7.46 -12.99
C VAL A 23 7.07 -7.05 -11.70
N LEU A 24 5.79 -6.69 -11.77
CA LEU A 24 5.00 -6.33 -10.60
C LEU A 24 4.83 -7.51 -9.64
N GLU A 25 4.59 -8.72 -10.17
CA GLU A 25 4.53 -9.95 -9.38
C GLU A 25 5.83 -10.16 -8.59
N MET A 26 6.98 -10.15 -9.28
CA MET A 26 8.29 -10.29 -8.62
C MET A 26 8.52 -9.23 -7.53
N LEU A 27 8.16 -7.97 -7.78
CA LEU A 27 8.32 -6.88 -6.80
C LEU A 27 7.41 -7.06 -5.58
N LEU A 28 6.15 -7.47 -5.81
CA LEU A 28 5.18 -7.70 -4.75
C LEU A 28 5.55 -8.93 -3.91
N GLU A 29 6.04 -10.00 -4.54
CA GLU A 29 6.57 -11.17 -3.84
C GLU A 29 7.66 -10.75 -2.85
N GLN A 30 8.66 -9.97 -3.29
CA GLN A 30 9.71 -9.49 -2.39
C GLN A 30 9.18 -8.58 -1.29
N ALA A 31 8.24 -7.69 -1.60
CA ALA A 31 7.66 -6.76 -0.62
C ALA A 31 6.80 -7.44 0.46
N THR A 32 6.27 -8.63 0.17
CA THR A 32 5.29 -9.32 1.05
C THR A 32 5.84 -10.58 1.70
N ARG A 33 7.14 -10.85 1.53
CA ARG A 33 7.87 -11.93 2.20
C ARG A 33 7.67 -11.89 3.72
N PRO A 34 7.35 -13.03 4.37
CA PRO A 34 7.10 -13.08 5.81
C PRO A 34 8.20 -12.44 6.67
N GLU A 35 9.45 -12.51 6.23
CA GLU A 35 10.63 -11.93 6.89
C GLU A 35 10.59 -10.40 7.03
N TYR A 36 9.77 -9.72 6.22
CA TYR A 36 9.59 -8.26 6.25
C TYR A 36 8.23 -7.85 6.81
N THR A 37 7.41 -8.82 7.24
CA THR A 37 6.05 -8.55 7.70
C THR A 37 5.94 -8.66 9.21
N VAL A 38 5.05 -7.84 9.75
CA VAL A 38 4.53 -8.00 11.11
C VAL A 38 3.05 -8.30 11.03
N ARG A 39 2.60 -9.32 11.76
CA ARG A 39 1.19 -9.62 11.93
C ARG A 39 0.74 -9.19 13.32
N PHE A 40 0.00 -8.10 13.38
CA PHE A 40 -0.47 -7.52 14.63
C PHE A 40 -1.81 -8.13 15.07
N ARG A 41 -1.89 -8.59 16.32
CA ARG A 41 -3.13 -9.06 16.95
C ARG A 41 -3.75 -7.90 17.73
N TRP A 42 -4.96 -7.52 17.34
CA TRP A 42 -5.70 -6.43 17.97
C TRP A 42 -6.30 -6.85 19.31
N GLU A 43 -6.21 -5.97 20.30
CA GLU A 43 -6.88 -6.07 21.60
C GLU A 43 -7.58 -4.74 21.92
N PRO A 44 -8.60 -4.73 22.81
CA PRO A 44 -9.22 -3.48 23.25
C PRO A 44 -8.19 -2.44 23.72
N GLY A 45 -8.27 -1.23 23.18
CA GLY A 45 -7.32 -0.14 23.46
C GLY A 45 -6.03 -0.15 22.63
N SER A 46 -5.81 -1.16 21.77
CA SER A 46 -4.68 -1.18 20.84
C SER A 46 -4.74 -0.01 19.86
N VAL A 47 -3.56 0.55 19.56
CA VAL A 47 -3.36 1.54 18.50
C VAL A 47 -2.18 1.09 17.64
N ALA A 48 -2.38 1.04 16.33
CA ALA A 48 -1.28 0.87 15.38
C ALA A 48 -1.07 2.17 14.62
N PHE A 49 0.20 2.52 14.42
CA PHE A 49 0.63 3.64 13.62
C PHE A 49 1.72 3.15 12.66
N TRP A 50 1.65 3.54 11.40
CA TRP A 50 2.60 3.10 10.37
C TRP A 50 2.91 4.24 9.41
N ASP A 51 4.13 4.23 8.85
CA ASP A 51 4.51 5.16 7.78
C ASP A 51 4.02 4.61 6.44
N ASN A 52 2.92 5.19 5.93
CA ASN A 52 2.31 4.77 4.68
C ASN A 52 3.18 5.01 3.42
N ARG A 53 4.33 5.68 3.55
CA ARG A 53 5.31 5.84 2.46
C ARG A 53 6.21 4.62 2.31
N ALA A 54 6.33 3.80 3.36
CA ALA A 54 7.29 2.70 3.43
C ALA A 54 6.63 1.33 3.69
N THR A 55 5.30 1.24 3.72
CA THR A 55 4.58 0.02 4.09
C THR A 55 3.41 -0.26 3.15
N ILE A 56 3.19 -1.55 2.89
CA ILE A 56 1.90 -2.07 2.41
C ILE A 56 1.27 -2.79 3.60
N HIS A 57 -0.06 -2.69 3.75
CA HIS A 57 -0.78 -3.42 4.79
C HIS A 57 -1.95 -4.18 4.19
N LEU A 58 -2.28 -5.30 4.82
CA LEU A 58 -3.41 -6.15 4.48
C LEU A 58 -4.25 -6.31 5.75
N ALA A 59 -5.57 -6.15 5.63
CA ALA A 59 -6.51 -6.63 6.64
C ALA A 59 -6.82 -8.10 6.31
N PRO A 60 -6.37 -9.07 7.12
CA PRO A 60 -6.67 -10.48 6.83
C PRO A 60 -8.17 -10.74 6.89
N GLY A 61 -8.68 -11.56 5.97
CA GLY A 61 -10.09 -11.95 5.89
C GLY A 61 -10.48 -13.07 6.85
N ASP A 62 -9.67 -13.36 7.87
CA ASP A 62 -9.83 -14.52 8.75
C ASP A 62 -10.66 -14.21 10.01
N THR A 63 -11.59 -13.26 9.91
CA THR A 63 -12.42 -12.79 11.03
C THR A 63 -13.67 -13.64 11.27
N ALA A 64 -13.82 -14.78 10.60
CA ALA A 64 -15.01 -15.64 10.70
C ALA A 64 -15.23 -16.24 12.11
N HIS A 65 -14.20 -16.23 12.96
CA HIS A 65 -14.25 -16.69 14.34
C HIS A 65 -14.73 -15.62 15.34
N LEU A 66 -15.04 -14.41 14.86
CA LEU A 66 -15.58 -13.34 15.70
C LEU A 66 -17.10 -13.42 15.68
N ASP A 67 -17.72 -13.41 16.86
CA ASP A 67 -19.19 -13.38 17.01
C ASP A 67 -19.80 -12.00 16.76
N HIS A 68 -18.96 -11.01 16.42
CA HIS A 68 -19.36 -9.62 16.22
C HIS A 68 -18.57 -8.96 15.08
N PRO A 69 -19.09 -7.87 14.49
CA PRO A 69 -18.36 -7.10 13.49
C PRO A 69 -17.03 -6.58 14.02
N ARG A 70 -16.01 -6.59 13.16
CA ARG A 70 -14.73 -5.93 13.43
C ARG A 70 -14.80 -4.49 12.90
N THR A 71 -14.81 -3.52 13.81
CA THR A 71 -14.82 -2.08 13.48
C THR A 71 -13.52 -1.43 13.93
N MET A 72 -12.98 -0.55 13.09
CA MET A 72 -11.76 0.23 13.39
C MET A 72 -11.95 1.67 12.93
N HIS A 73 -11.36 2.60 13.68
CA HIS A 73 -11.32 4.01 13.30
C HIS A 73 -9.93 4.35 12.77
N ARG A 74 -9.87 5.04 11.62
CA ARG A 74 -8.61 5.42 10.97
C ARG A 74 -8.52 6.93 10.84
N VAL A 75 -7.39 7.48 11.24
CA VAL A 75 -6.98 8.85 10.93
C VAL A 75 -5.82 8.77 9.94
N MET A 76 -5.87 9.60 8.90
CA MET A 76 -4.81 9.70 7.90
C MET A 76 -4.16 11.06 8.00
N LEU A 77 -2.84 11.09 7.96
CA LEU A 77 -2.06 12.32 7.88
C LEU A 77 -1.74 12.60 6.42
N THR A 78 -1.90 13.85 5.99
CA THR A 78 -1.55 14.27 4.63
C THR A 78 -0.05 14.08 4.42
N GLY A 79 0.30 13.46 3.29
CA GLY A 79 1.69 13.30 2.84
C GLY A 79 2.01 14.14 1.61
N ASP A 80 3.26 14.05 1.17
CA ASP A 80 3.78 14.76 0.01
C ASP A 80 3.62 13.96 -1.30
N VAL A 81 3.84 14.61 -2.44
CA VAL A 81 3.92 13.94 -3.74
C VAL A 81 5.21 13.10 -3.81
N PRO A 82 5.15 11.79 -4.12
CA PRO A 82 6.35 10.97 -4.24
C PRO A 82 7.28 11.45 -5.36
N VAL A 83 8.59 11.41 -5.10
CA VAL A 83 9.65 11.83 -6.02
C VAL A 83 10.51 10.62 -6.37
N GLY A 84 10.77 10.43 -7.67
CA GLY A 84 11.64 9.38 -8.18
C GLY A 84 13.09 9.57 -7.75
N VAL A 85 13.90 8.52 -7.88
CA VAL A 85 15.35 8.59 -7.60
C VAL A 85 16.10 9.55 -8.55
N ASP A 86 15.48 9.91 -9.68
CA ASP A 86 15.94 10.90 -10.64
C ASP A 86 15.51 12.34 -10.28
N GLY A 87 14.85 12.53 -9.13
CA GLY A 87 14.38 13.83 -8.66
C GLY A 87 13.06 14.29 -9.30
N ARG A 88 12.43 13.49 -10.18
CA ARG A 88 11.17 13.87 -10.83
C ARG A 88 9.97 13.56 -9.93
N PRO A 89 9.05 14.50 -9.69
CA PRO A 89 7.84 14.23 -8.94
C PRO A 89 6.87 13.36 -9.76
N SER A 90 6.02 12.63 -9.06
CA SER A 90 4.90 11.89 -9.67
C SER A 90 3.95 12.85 -10.39
N LEU A 91 3.43 12.44 -11.55
CA LEU A 91 2.53 13.25 -12.38
C LEU A 91 1.11 12.70 -12.34
N PRO A 92 0.08 13.51 -12.05
CA PRO A 92 -1.31 13.08 -12.17
C PRO A 92 -1.67 12.93 -13.65
N LEU A 93 -2.25 11.79 -14.03
CA LEU A 93 -2.78 11.57 -15.38
C LEU A 93 -4.22 12.06 -15.52
N THR A 94 -5.03 11.88 -14.47
CA THR A 94 -6.43 12.31 -14.36
C THR A 94 -6.75 12.67 -12.89
N GLY A 95 -7.88 13.35 -12.65
CA GLY A 95 -8.35 13.70 -11.31
C GLY A 95 -8.03 15.14 -10.86
N THR A 96 -8.33 15.45 -9.59
CA THR A 96 -8.01 16.74 -8.97
C THR A 96 -6.54 16.84 -8.58
N ALA A 97 -6.04 18.07 -8.48
CA ALA A 97 -4.66 18.31 -8.07
C ALA A 97 -4.38 17.74 -6.65
N PRO A 98 -3.17 17.22 -6.40
CA PRO A 98 -2.78 16.72 -5.08
C PRO A 98 -3.08 17.75 -3.97
N GLY A 99 -3.64 17.29 -2.84
CA GLY A 99 -3.96 18.14 -1.69
C GLY A 99 -5.31 18.88 -1.79
N ARG A 100 -6.09 18.66 -2.85
CA ARG A 100 -7.49 19.08 -2.95
C ARG A 100 -8.39 17.84 -2.89
N TRP A 101 -8.58 17.34 -1.67
CA TRP A 101 -9.45 16.20 -1.34
C TRP A 101 -10.77 16.69 -0.77
#